data_AF-A0A7V7EAC3-F1
#
_entry.id   AF-A0A7V7EAC3-F1
#
_cell.length_a   1.000
_cell.length_b   1.000
_cell.length_c   1.000
_cell.angle_alpha   90.00
_cell.angle_beta   90.00
_cell.angle_gamma   90.00
#
_symmetry.space_group_name_H-M   'P 1'
#
loop_
_entity.id
_entity.type
_entity.pdbx_description
1 polymer ?
#
loop_
_entity_poly.entity_id
_entity_poly.type
_entity_poly.pdbx_seq_one_letter_code
_entity_poly.pdbx_strand_id
1 'polypeptide(L)'
;MFRTSSHARWIALFLAPMLLVSCAVFGGKTARPSRSQSADEPGAEPQQASNDYVAKLHQTVDAHVRASSDSEKREHRIIARAPYYYKEYEVYPDGSEGYEILIQETESRTAPYVADVKLAKLRFATRFHRTLEDARQDAEFLRDTGTETITYEWRNGQWVRAGSIFIADATEEWVEGQWVVAEHGVERVAAVEDSSAWGWPKRLWAKVRRR
;
A
#
# COMPACT_ATOMS: atom_id res chain seq x y z
N MET A 1 -27.80 47.78 -38.05
CA MET A 1 -26.40 48.20 -37.92
C MET A 1 -25.49 47.00 -38.17
N PHE A 2 -24.38 47.24 -38.86
CA PHE A 2 -23.55 46.31 -39.62
C PHE A 2 -22.57 45.42 -38.82
N ARG A 3 -22.06 44.40 -39.56
CA ARG A 3 -20.78 43.63 -39.49
C ARG A 3 -20.91 42.21 -38.95
N THR A 4 -20.93 41.15 -39.76
CA THR A 4 -19.95 40.57 -40.73
C THR A 4 -18.62 40.09 -40.13
N SER A 5 -18.40 38.76 -40.26
CA SER A 5 -17.14 38.04 -40.51
C SER A 5 -15.98 38.22 -39.52
N SER A 6 -15.28 37.17 -39.10
CA SER A 6 -14.27 36.51 -39.96
C SER A 6 -13.77 35.20 -39.36
N HIS A 7 -13.55 34.23 -40.25
CA HIS A 7 -12.74 33.04 -40.05
C HIS A 7 -11.29 33.40 -39.71
N ALA A 8 -10.62 32.60 -38.86
CA ALA A 8 -9.18 32.39 -38.95
C ALA A 8 -8.79 31.05 -38.33
N ARG A 9 -8.54 30.08 -39.21
CA ARG A 9 -7.79 28.84 -38.97
C ARG A 9 -6.34 29.22 -38.64
N TRP A 10 -5.74 28.65 -37.59
CA TRP A 10 -4.28 28.47 -37.54
C TRP A 10 -3.92 27.13 -36.91
N ILE A 11 -3.44 26.26 -37.79
CA ILE A 11 -2.68 25.03 -37.50
C ILE A 11 -1.26 25.49 -37.15
N ALA A 12 -0.72 25.05 -36.02
CA ALA A 12 0.72 25.10 -35.77
C ALA A 12 1.16 23.79 -35.12
N LEU A 13 1.65 22.92 -36.00
CA LEU A 13 2.41 21.71 -35.76
C LEU A 13 3.76 22.12 -35.14
N PHE A 14 4.12 21.63 -33.96
CA PHE A 14 5.51 21.68 -33.48
C PHE A 14 6.01 20.26 -33.24
N LEU A 15 6.64 19.72 -34.28
CA LEU A 15 7.60 18.63 -34.21
C LEU A 15 8.88 19.18 -33.55
N ALA A 16 9.38 18.50 -32.53
CA ALA A 16 10.74 18.68 -32.05
C ALA A 16 11.41 17.31 -31.85
N PRO A 17 12.27 16.85 -32.79
CA PRO A 17 13.25 15.82 -32.52
C PRO A 17 14.62 16.48 -32.30
N MET A 18 15.24 16.28 -31.14
CA MET A 18 16.66 16.56 -30.96
C MET A 18 17.38 15.32 -30.41
N LEU A 19 18.12 14.69 -31.32
CA LEU A 19 19.21 13.77 -31.06
C LEU A 19 20.41 14.52 -30.46
N LEU A 20 21.24 13.81 -29.68
CA LEU A 20 22.72 13.80 -29.66
C LEU A 20 23.16 13.08 -28.37
N VAL A 21 23.62 11.82 -28.43
CA VAL A 21 25.03 11.40 -28.57
C VAL A 21 25.92 11.90 -27.42
N SER A 22 26.27 10.98 -26.51
CA SER A 22 27.56 11.03 -25.84
C SER A 22 28.13 9.61 -25.70
N CYS A 23 29.11 9.31 -26.56
CA CYS A 23 30.08 8.26 -26.36
C CYS A 23 31.17 8.80 -25.42
N ALA A 24 31.50 8.06 -24.37
CA ALA A 24 32.82 8.11 -23.76
C ALA A 24 33.29 6.68 -23.42
N VAL A 25 34.30 6.28 -24.17
CA VAL A 25 35.16 5.10 -24.06
C VAL A 25 36.19 5.31 -22.94
N PHE A 26 36.58 4.25 -22.24
CA PHE A 26 37.96 3.89 -21.78
C PHE A 26 37.80 2.76 -20.74
N GLY A 27 38.39 1.56 -20.82
CA GLY A 27 39.71 1.18 -21.31
C GLY A 27 40.45 0.55 -20.13
N GLY A 28 40.60 -0.79 -20.10
CA GLY A 28 41.31 -1.46 -18.99
C GLY A 28 41.22 -2.99 -18.97
N LYS A 29 41.75 -3.67 -19.99
CA LYS A 29 42.18 -5.07 -19.88
C LYS A 29 43.66 -5.07 -19.47
N THR A 30 43.98 -5.53 -18.27
CA THR A 30 45.29 -6.14 -17.98
C THR A 30 45.23 -7.11 -16.81
N ALA A 31 45.86 -8.25 -17.02
CA ALA A 31 46.55 -9.10 -16.05
C ALA A 31 45.71 -9.94 -15.07
N ARG A 32 45.54 -11.20 -15.50
CA ARG A 32 45.49 -12.38 -14.64
C ARG A 32 46.88 -12.60 -14.02
N PRO A 33 46.98 -12.78 -12.69
CA PRO A 33 48.00 -13.66 -12.15
C PRO A 33 47.35 -14.90 -11.53
N SER A 34 47.71 -16.05 -12.07
CA SER A 34 47.56 -17.33 -11.37
C SER A 34 48.49 -17.31 -10.16
N ARG A 35 47.93 -17.37 -8.95
CA ARG A 35 48.67 -17.78 -7.75
C ARG A 35 47.86 -18.83 -7.02
N SER A 36 48.27 -20.08 -7.18
CA SER A 36 47.99 -21.16 -6.24
C SER A 36 48.67 -20.83 -4.91
N GLN A 37 47.86 -20.67 -3.87
CA GLN A 37 48.27 -20.88 -2.48
C GLN A 37 47.06 -21.42 -1.73
N SER A 38 47.12 -22.72 -1.48
CA SER A 38 46.38 -23.41 -0.44
C SER A 38 46.88 -22.92 0.92
N ALA A 39 45.98 -22.55 1.81
CA ALA A 39 46.14 -22.71 3.24
C ALA A 39 44.76 -22.51 3.89
N ASP A 40 44.32 -23.55 4.57
CA ASP A 40 43.30 -23.52 5.60
C ASP A 40 43.43 -22.28 6.50
N GLU A 41 42.33 -21.56 6.69
CA GLU A 41 42.04 -20.90 7.96
C GLU A 41 40.53 -20.98 8.26
N PRO A 42 40.17 -21.09 9.55
CA PRO A 42 38.98 -21.78 10.02
C PRO A 42 37.72 -20.93 9.84
N GLY A 43 36.58 -21.63 9.77
CA GLY A 43 35.25 -21.06 9.58
C GLY A 43 34.99 -19.83 10.45
N ALA A 44 34.96 -18.67 9.79
CA ALA A 44 34.28 -17.50 10.30
C ALA A 44 32.78 -17.83 10.37
N GLU A 45 32.25 -17.70 11.57
CA GLU A 45 30.99 -18.23 12.05
C GLU A 45 29.77 -17.81 11.20
N PRO A 46 28.80 -18.71 10.91
CA PRO A 46 27.53 -18.37 10.27
C PRO A 46 26.62 -17.44 11.12
N GLN A 47 26.96 -17.19 12.38
CA GLN A 47 26.08 -16.56 13.37
C GLN A 47 26.00 -15.03 13.26
N GLN A 48 26.98 -14.36 12.65
CA GLN A 48 26.92 -12.89 12.47
C GLN A 48 26.05 -12.48 11.27
N ALA A 49 26.03 -13.27 10.21
CA ALA A 49 25.14 -13.04 9.08
C ALA A 49 23.66 -13.35 9.42
N SER A 50 23.42 -14.29 10.36
CA SER A 50 22.05 -14.63 10.78
C SER A 50 21.35 -13.53 11.58
N ASN A 51 22.09 -12.61 12.20
CA ASN A 51 21.49 -11.54 13.01
C ASN A 51 21.13 -10.28 12.20
N ASP A 52 21.74 -10.09 11.02
CA ASP A 52 21.55 -8.87 10.21
C ASP A 52 20.14 -8.78 9.62
N TYR A 53 19.57 -9.90 9.14
CA TYR A 53 18.22 -9.88 8.57
C TYR A 53 17.16 -9.62 9.65
N VAL A 54 17.33 -10.11 10.88
CA VAL A 54 16.39 -9.87 11.99
C VAL A 54 16.38 -8.39 12.36
N ALA A 55 17.55 -7.79 12.55
CA ALA A 55 17.66 -6.35 12.86
C ALA A 55 17.04 -5.47 11.76
N LYS A 56 17.25 -5.83 10.49
CA LYS A 56 16.62 -5.15 9.35
C LYS A 56 15.10 -5.34 9.31
N LEU A 57 14.58 -6.48 9.78
CA LEU A 57 13.14 -6.68 9.90
C LEU A 57 12.56 -5.71 10.92
N HIS A 58 13.15 -5.63 12.12
CA HIS A 58 12.76 -4.67 13.15
C HIS A 58 12.77 -3.25 12.60
N GLN A 59 13.85 -2.83 11.93
CA GLN A 59 13.93 -1.51 11.31
C GLN A 59 12.81 -1.27 10.27
N THR A 60 12.47 -2.29 9.48
CA THR A 60 11.41 -2.21 8.46
C THR A 60 10.04 -2.06 9.10
N VAL A 61 9.74 -2.84 10.14
CA VAL A 61 8.47 -2.79 10.88
C VAL A 61 8.35 -1.46 11.61
N ASP A 62 9.40 -1.01 12.29
CA ASP A 62 9.46 0.28 12.96
C ASP A 62 9.19 1.45 11.99
N ALA A 63 9.80 1.41 10.80
CA ALA A 63 9.58 2.43 9.79
C ALA A 63 8.13 2.42 9.28
N HIS A 64 7.54 1.23 9.11
CA HIS A 64 6.13 1.08 8.75
C HIS A 64 5.20 1.70 9.81
N VAL A 65 5.38 1.33 11.09
CA VAL A 65 4.54 1.86 12.18
C VAL A 65 4.67 3.37 12.30
N ARG A 66 5.89 3.92 12.27
CA ARG A 66 6.12 5.37 12.33
C ARG A 66 5.48 6.11 11.16
N ALA A 67 5.56 5.55 9.95
CA ALA A 67 4.95 6.16 8.76
C ALA A 67 3.42 6.21 8.85
N SER A 68 2.80 5.20 9.48
CA SER A 68 1.36 5.18 9.73
C SER A 68 0.95 6.17 10.84
N SER A 69 1.72 6.32 11.92
CA SER A 69 1.44 7.35 12.95
C SER A 69 1.52 8.77 12.40
N ASP A 70 2.45 9.05 11.49
CA ASP A 70 2.50 10.35 10.80
C ASP A 70 1.31 10.57 9.84
N SER A 71 0.60 9.50 9.46
CA SER A 71 -0.60 9.60 8.64
C SER A 71 -1.83 10.04 9.42
N GLU A 72 -1.88 9.84 10.75
CA GLU A 72 -2.94 10.38 11.61
C GLU A 72 -2.99 11.91 11.57
N LYS A 73 -1.83 12.56 11.37
CA LYS A 73 -1.72 14.01 11.20
C LYS A 73 -2.16 14.49 9.80
N ARG A 74 -2.25 13.58 8.83
CA ARG A 74 -2.73 13.88 7.48
C ARG A 74 -4.24 13.66 7.49
N GLU A 75 -4.98 14.67 7.04
CA GLU A 75 -6.44 14.63 6.92
C GLU A 75 -6.94 13.26 6.42
N HIS A 76 -7.92 12.68 7.13
CA HIS A 76 -8.44 11.32 6.92
C HIS A 76 -8.59 10.99 5.43
N ARG A 77 -7.72 10.12 4.91
CA ARG A 77 -7.63 9.82 3.49
C ARG A 77 -8.95 9.22 2.98
N ILE A 78 -9.51 9.82 1.93
CA ILE A 78 -10.63 9.22 1.22
C ILE A 78 -10.11 8.09 0.31
N ILE A 79 -10.64 6.88 0.51
CA ILE A 79 -10.35 5.68 -0.27
C ILE A 79 -11.49 5.45 -1.26
N ALA A 80 -11.14 5.21 -2.52
CA ALA A 80 -12.07 4.82 -3.57
C ALA A 80 -12.06 3.30 -3.74
N ARG A 81 -13.19 2.65 -3.46
CA ARG A 81 -13.42 1.22 -3.67
C ARG A 81 -14.67 1.06 -4.52
N ALA A 82 -14.50 1.09 -5.84
CA ALA A 82 -15.59 1.12 -6.80
C ALA A 82 -16.71 0.10 -6.46
N PRO A 83 -17.99 0.53 -6.40
CA PRO A 83 -18.53 1.84 -6.76
C PRO A 83 -18.57 2.88 -5.61
N TYR A 84 -17.88 2.66 -4.50
CA TYR A 84 -18.01 3.43 -3.26
C TYR A 84 -16.77 4.24 -2.87
N TYR A 85 -16.97 5.19 -1.97
CA TYR A 85 -15.95 6.03 -1.32
C TYR A 85 -16.16 6.03 0.19
N TYR A 86 -15.08 6.14 0.96
CA TYR A 86 -15.12 6.24 2.41
C TYR A 86 -13.80 6.82 2.94
N LYS A 87 -13.80 7.29 4.19
CA LYS A 87 -12.57 7.71 4.87
C LYS A 87 -12.04 6.59 5.73
N GLU A 88 -10.73 6.42 5.75
CA GLU A 88 -10.05 5.42 6.58
C GLU A 88 -8.74 5.99 7.13
N TYR A 89 -8.47 5.69 8.40
CA TYR A 89 -7.14 5.83 8.98
C TYR A 89 -6.89 4.68 9.97
N GLU A 90 -5.62 4.46 10.28
CA GLU A 90 -5.17 3.36 11.12
C GLU A 90 -4.24 3.87 12.23
N VAL A 91 -4.30 3.21 13.38
CA VAL A 91 -3.49 3.50 14.57
C VAL A 91 -2.93 2.17 15.07
N TYR A 92 -1.64 2.17 15.42
CA TYR A 92 -0.97 1.03 16.06
C TYR A 92 -0.75 1.39 17.54
N PRO A 93 -1.66 0.98 18.45
CA PRO A 93 -1.68 1.47 19.84
C PRO A 93 -0.39 1.14 20.61
N ASP A 94 0.24 0.00 20.31
CA ASP A 94 1.47 -0.44 20.99
C ASP A 94 2.75 0.10 20.32
N GLY A 95 2.61 0.95 19.29
CA GLY A 95 3.72 1.56 18.59
C GLY A 95 4.69 0.54 17.97
N SER A 96 5.98 0.89 17.94
CA SER A 96 7.04 0.05 17.37
C SER A 96 7.62 -0.97 18.35
N GLU A 97 7.04 -1.13 19.54
CA GLU A 97 7.53 -2.07 20.56
C GLU A 97 6.60 -3.28 20.73
N GLY A 98 5.31 -3.14 20.40
CA GLY A 98 4.31 -4.21 20.52
C GLY A 98 4.05 -4.98 19.24
N TYR A 99 5.00 -5.83 18.84
CA TYR A 99 4.77 -6.81 17.77
C TYR A 99 5.39 -8.17 18.04
N GLU A 100 4.77 -9.20 17.46
CA GLU A 100 5.28 -10.57 17.46
C GLU A 100 5.85 -10.88 16.07
N ILE A 101 7.07 -11.41 16.00
CA ILE A 101 7.72 -11.81 14.75
C ILE A 101 7.87 -13.33 14.74
N LEU A 102 7.36 -13.96 13.68
CA LEU A 102 7.64 -15.36 13.35
C LEU A 102 8.41 -15.42 12.04
N ILE A 103 9.69 -15.81 12.10
CA ILE A 103 10.53 -16.01 10.91
C ILE A 103 10.62 -17.50 10.60
N GLN A 104 10.50 -17.83 9.32
CA GLN A 104 10.63 -19.17 8.78
C GLN A 104 11.65 -19.17 7.64
N GLU A 105 12.58 -20.11 7.68
CA GLU A 105 13.47 -20.39 6.56
C GLU A 105 12.71 -21.21 5.51
N THR A 106 12.97 -20.94 4.24
CA THR A 106 12.35 -21.65 3.12
C THR A 106 13.41 -22.20 2.17
N GLU A 107 13.03 -23.17 1.35
CA GLU A 107 13.90 -23.74 0.31
C GLU A 107 14.07 -22.79 -0.90
N SER A 108 13.40 -21.64 -0.91
CA SER A 108 13.47 -20.69 -2.00
C SER A 108 14.82 -19.98 -2.02
N ARG A 109 15.54 -20.09 -3.14
CA ARG A 109 16.78 -19.35 -3.37
C ARG A 109 16.58 -17.84 -3.48
N THR A 110 15.39 -17.40 -3.89
CA THR A 110 15.09 -15.98 -4.10
C THR A 110 14.43 -15.32 -2.88
N ALA A 111 13.84 -16.11 -1.99
CA ALA A 111 13.19 -15.67 -0.76
C ALA A 111 13.50 -16.65 0.39
N PRO A 112 14.77 -16.77 0.83
CA PRO A 112 15.16 -17.79 1.80
C PRO A 112 14.53 -17.60 3.19
N TYR A 113 14.03 -16.41 3.50
CA TYR A 113 13.29 -16.16 4.73
C TYR A 113 11.94 -15.50 4.45
N VAL A 114 10.93 -15.96 5.17
CA VAL A 114 9.60 -15.35 5.24
C VAL A 114 9.35 -15.00 6.69
N ALA A 115 8.75 -13.83 6.94
CA ALA A 115 8.39 -13.40 8.28
C ALA A 115 6.93 -12.98 8.33
N ASP A 116 6.21 -13.48 9.32
CA ASP A 116 4.89 -12.98 9.68
C ASP A 116 5.03 -12.10 10.93
N VAL A 117 4.58 -10.86 10.80
CA VAL A 117 4.62 -9.85 11.87
C VAL A 117 3.20 -9.56 12.31
N LYS A 118 2.87 -9.85 13.56
CA LYS A 118 1.56 -9.53 14.15
C LYS A 118 1.63 -8.22 14.93
N LEU A 119 0.69 -7.33 14.64
CA LEU A 119 0.57 -6.00 15.22
C LEU A 119 -0.86 -5.80 15.72
N ALA A 120 -1.03 -5.27 16.93
CA ALA A 120 -2.31 -4.72 17.34
C ALA A 120 -2.63 -3.50 16.48
N LYS A 121 -3.86 -3.41 15.97
CA LYS A 121 -4.29 -2.35 15.06
C LYS A 121 -5.69 -1.89 15.37
N LEU A 122 -5.85 -0.57 15.44
CA LEU A 122 -7.14 0.10 15.41
C LEU A 122 -7.34 0.68 14.01
N ARG A 123 -8.47 0.35 13.37
CA ARG A 123 -8.84 0.91 12.08
C ARG A 123 -10.12 1.71 12.24
N PHE A 124 -10.06 2.98 11.86
CA PHE A 124 -11.21 3.86 11.84
C PHE A 124 -11.68 4.02 10.42
N ALA A 125 -12.95 3.70 10.15
CA ALA A 125 -13.53 3.86 8.82
C ALA A 125 -14.96 4.39 8.88
N THR A 126 -15.31 5.28 7.95
CA THR A 126 -16.70 5.74 7.78
C THR A 126 -17.54 4.71 7.01
N ARG A 127 -18.84 4.98 6.86
CA ARG A 127 -19.70 4.16 5.99
C ARG A 127 -19.32 4.34 4.52
N PHE A 128 -19.74 3.39 3.67
CA PHE A 128 -19.55 3.48 2.22
C PHE A 128 -20.60 4.40 1.58
N HIS A 129 -20.11 5.33 0.76
CA HIS A 129 -20.94 6.28 0.01
C HIS A 129 -20.76 6.11 -1.49
N ARG A 130 -21.80 6.37 -2.28
CA ARG A 130 -21.70 6.32 -3.76
C ARG A 130 -21.01 7.52 -4.37
N THR A 131 -21.01 8.66 -3.68
CA THR A 131 -20.37 9.89 -4.15
C THR A 131 -19.17 10.26 -3.29
N LEU A 132 -18.20 10.94 -3.91
CA LEU A 132 -17.01 11.43 -3.22
C LEU A 132 -17.36 12.52 -2.19
N GLU A 133 -18.39 13.32 -2.46
CA GLU A 133 -18.80 14.43 -1.60
C GLU A 133 -19.43 13.94 -0.31
N ASP A 134 -20.32 12.95 -0.37
CA ASP A 134 -20.94 12.36 0.83
C ASP A 134 -19.85 11.73 1.73
N ALA A 135 -18.90 10.99 1.15
CA ALA A 135 -17.77 10.42 1.88
C ALA A 135 -16.85 11.49 2.51
N ARG A 136 -16.73 12.67 1.88
CA ARG A 136 -15.95 13.78 2.41
C ARG A 136 -16.62 14.37 3.64
N GLN A 137 -17.95 14.53 3.60
CA GLN A 137 -18.75 15.14 4.66
C GLN A 137 -19.01 14.19 5.85
N ASP A 138 -19.00 12.88 5.63
CA ASP A 138 -19.26 11.88 6.69
C ASP A 138 -18.22 11.95 7.82
N ALA A 139 -18.65 12.27 9.04
CA ALA A 139 -17.77 12.31 10.22
C ALA A 139 -18.00 11.12 11.17
N GLU A 140 -18.90 10.20 10.84
CA GLU A 140 -19.25 9.06 11.69
C GLU A 140 -18.29 7.90 11.43
N PHE A 141 -17.24 7.83 12.23
CA PHE A 141 -16.27 6.74 12.19
C PHE A 141 -16.73 5.54 13.02
N LEU A 142 -16.57 4.37 12.43
CA LEU A 142 -16.60 3.08 13.11
C LEU A 142 -15.15 2.69 13.44
N ARG A 143 -14.91 2.22 14.65
CA ARG A 143 -13.60 1.74 15.10
C ARG A 143 -13.60 0.22 15.08
N ASP A 144 -12.75 -0.37 14.25
CA ASP A 144 -12.42 -1.79 14.36
C ASP A 144 -11.16 -1.95 15.21
N THR A 145 -11.23 -2.80 16.21
CA THR A 145 -10.07 -3.22 17.02
C THR A 145 -9.70 -4.64 16.61
N GLY A 146 -8.42 -4.90 16.36
CA GLY A 146 -7.98 -6.25 16.02
C GLY A 146 -6.49 -6.42 15.79
N THR A 147 -6.13 -7.47 15.07
CA THR A 147 -4.74 -7.83 14.77
C THR A 147 -4.47 -7.78 13.28
N GLU A 148 -3.40 -7.10 12.88
CA GLU A 148 -2.85 -7.14 11.53
C GLU A 148 -1.65 -8.08 11.47
N THR A 149 -1.71 -9.06 10.58
CA THR A 149 -0.56 -9.89 10.22
C THR A 149 0.01 -9.38 8.90
N ILE A 150 1.26 -8.93 8.92
CA ILE A 150 2.00 -8.48 7.73
C ILE A 150 3.03 -9.54 7.38
N THR A 151 2.98 -10.04 6.15
CA THR A 151 3.95 -11.01 5.64
C THR A 151 5.04 -10.28 4.87
N TYR A 152 6.29 -10.53 5.26
CA TYR A 152 7.49 -10.03 4.61
C TYR A 152 8.30 -11.18 4.03
N GLU A 153 8.98 -10.90 2.93
CA GLU A 153 9.93 -11.81 2.31
C GLU A 153 11.30 -11.18 2.21
N TRP A 154 12.33 -11.94 2.59
CA TRP A 154 13.71 -11.51 2.48
C TRP A 154 14.21 -11.75 1.06
N ARG A 155 14.36 -10.68 0.29
CA ARG A 155 14.79 -10.75 -1.12
C ARG A 155 15.96 -9.80 -1.34
N ASN A 156 17.04 -10.29 -1.94
CA ASN A 156 18.20 -9.48 -2.33
C ASN A 156 18.77 -8.59 -1.19
N GLY A 157 18.76 -9.10 0.05
CA GLY A 157 19.33 -8.37 1.19
C GLY A 157 18.38 -7.35 1.86
N GLN A 158 17.08 -7.37 1.53
CA GLN A 158 16.07 -6.48 2.10
C GLN A 158 14.75 -7.22 2.36
N TRP A 159 13.98 -6.74 3.33
CA TRP A 159 12.60 -7.20 3.55
C TRP A 159 11.66 -6.46 2.62
N VAL A 160 10.84 -7.22 1.90
CA VAL A 160 9.78 -6.71 1.03
C VAL A 160 8.44 -7.18 1.56
N ARG A 161 7.48 -6.26 1.74
CA ARG A 161 6.12 -6.61 2.13
C ARG A 161 5.45 -7.40 1.00
N ALA A 162 5.13 -8.66 1.27
CA ALA A 162 4.43 -9.54 0.33
C ALA A 162 2.91 -9.37 0.44
N GLY A 163 2.40 -9.10 1.65
CA GLY A 163 0.97 -8.91 1.87
C GLY A 163 0.64 -8.52 3.31
N SER A 164 -0.64 -8.35 3.58
CA SER A 164 -1.16 -8.17 4.94
C SER A 164 -2.62 -8.56 5.02
N ILE A 165 -3.03 -9.07 6.18
CA ILE A 165 -4.41 -9.33 6.53
C ILE A 165 -4.71 -8.70 7.88
N PHE A 166 -5.87 -8.05 7.99
CA PHE A 166 -6.38 -7.51 9.25
C PHE A 166 -7.63 -8.28 9.66
N ILE A 167 -7.61 -8.81 10.87
CA ILE A 167 -8.71 -9.54 11.48
C ILE A 167 -9.24 -8.67 12.61
N ALA A 168 -10.48 -8.18 12.45
CA ALA A 168 -11.15 -7.39 13.48
C ALA A 168 -11.75 -8.31 14.53
N ASP A 169 -11.45 -8.03 15.80
CA ASP A 169 -12.01 -8.73 16.97
C ASP A 169 -13.32 -8.07 17.41
N ALA A 170 -13.41 -6.74 17.29
CA ALA A 170 -14.60 -5.96 17.61
C ALA A 170 -14.76 -4.77 16.66
N THR A 171 -16.02 -4.38 16.44
CA THR A 171 -16.38 -3.10 15.81
C THR A 171 -17.17 -2.28 16.83
N GLU A 172 -16.78 -1.03 16.99
CA GLU A 172 -17.31 -0.09 17.97
C GLU A 172 -17.78 1.19 17.29
N GLU A 173 -18.85 1.77 17.83
CA GLU A 173 -19.42 3.03 17.38
C GLU A 173 -19.19 4.12 18.43
N TRP A 174 -19.05 5.36 17.98
CA TRP A 174 -18.94 6.51 18.88
C TRP A 174 -20.33 7.00 19.27
N VAL A 175 -20.77 6.68 20.49
CA VAL A 175 -22.08 7.04 21.03
C VAL A 175 -21.89 7.81 22.33
N GLU A 176 -22.47 9.00 22.44
CA GLU A 176 -22.45 9.83 23.65
C GLU A 176 -21.04 10.09 24.25
N GLY A 177 -20.00 10.15 23.39
CA GLY A 177 -18.63 10.40 23.83
C GLY A 177 -17.86 9.16 24.27
N GLN A 178 -18.39 7.96 24.02
CA GLN A 178 -17.75 6.69 24.32
C GLN A 178 -17.78 5.76 23.12
N TRP A 179 -16.75 4.92 23.00
CA TRP A 179 -16.74 3.81 22.04
C TRP A 179 -17.50 2.64 22.66
N VAL A 180 -18.59 2.22 22.02
CA VAL A 180 -19.43 1.10 22.46
C VAL A 180 -19.42 0.03 21.38
N VAL A 181 -19.30 -1.24 21.79
CA VAL A 181 -19.34 -2.38 20.87
C VAL A 181 -20.68 -2.38 20.13
N ALA A 182 -20.64 -2.45 18.80
CA ALA A 182 -21.85 -2.46 18.00
C ALA A 182 -22.59 -3.79 18.17
N GLU A 183 -23.81 -3.77 18.71
CA GLU A 183 -24.57 -4.97 19.09
C GLU A 183 -25.03 -5.83 17.90
N HIS A 184 -25.01 -5.30 16.68
CA HIS A 184 -25.38 -6.03 15.48
C HIS A 184 -24.41 -5.72 14.36
N GLY A 185 -23.93 -6.76 13.67
CA GLY A 185 -22.95 -6.68 12.59
C GLY A 185 -23.21 -5.48 11.70
N VAL A 186 -22.47 -4.39 11.97
CA VAL A 186 -22.51 -3.16 11.21
C VAL A 186 -21.85 -3.50 9.89
N GLU A 187 -22.65 -4.14 9.04
CA GLU A 187 -22.32 -4.31 7.66
C GLU A 187 -22.06 -2.89 7.19
N ARG A 188 -20.81 -2.59 6.80
CA ARG A 188 -20.46 -1.39 6.02
C ARG A 188 -21.13 -1.45 4.65
N VAL A 189 -22.31 -2.04 4.52
CA VAL A 189 -23.08 -2.10 3.31
C VAL A 189 -23.64 -0.69 3.14
N ALA A 190 -23.21 -0.03 2.07
CA ALA A 190 -23.84 1.18 1.60
C ALA A 190 -25.34 0.95 1.65
N ALA A 191 -26.08 1.81 2.36
CA ALA A 191 -27.53 1.73 2.40
C ALA A 191 -28.02 1.42 0.99
N VAL A 192 -28.62 0.24 0.82
CA VAL A 192 -29.27 -0.09 -0.44
C VAL A 192 -30.52 0.79 -0.46
N GLU A 193 -30.34 2.07 -0.78
CA GLU A 193 -31.39 2.84 -1.41
C GLU A 193 -31.66 2.14 -2.74
N ASP A 194 -32.68 1.30 -2.66
CA ASP A 194 -33.50 0.74 -3.72
C ASP A 194 -32.93 0.93 -5.13
N SER A 195 -31.99 0.05 -5.50
CA SER A 195 -31.44 0.00 -6.86
C SER A 195 -32.46 -0.46 -7.91
N SER A 196 -33.75 -0.59 -7.55
CA SER A 196 -34.84 -0.82 -8.50
C SER A 196 -35.09 0.36 -9.44
N ALA A 197 -34.55 1.56 -9.16
CA ALA A 197 -34.77 2.76 -9.97
C ALA A 197 -33.76 3.00 -11.12
N TRP A 198 -32.64 2.25 -11.23
CA TRP A 198 -31.60 2.54 -12.23
C TRP A 198 -31.43 1.45 -13.30
N GLY A 199 -32.51 1.25 -14.06
CA GLY A 199 -32.51 1.03 -15.51
C GLY A 199 -31.39 0.20 -16.16
N TRP A 200 -31.76 -1.04 -16.48
CA TRP A 200 -31.18 -1.96 -17.47
C TRP A 200 -30.70 -1.38 -18.84
N PRO A 201 -31.19 -0.25 -19.43
CA PRO A 201 -30.74 0.13 -20.77
C PRO A 201 -29.29 0.62 -20.89
N LYS A 202 -28.56 0.97 -19.82
CA LYS A 202 -27.14 1.39 -19.95
C LYS A 202 -26.16 0.23 -20.20
N ARG A 203 -26.55 -1.02 -19.95
CA ARG A 203 -25.68 -2.19 -20.20
C ARG A 203 -25.59 -2.56 -21.68
N LEU A 204 -26.55 -2.17 -22.51
CA LEU A 204 -26.51 -2.46 -23.96
C LEU A 204 -25.61 -1.49 -24.75
N TRP A 205 -25.49 -0.22 -24.33
CA TRP A 205 -24.75 0.79 -25.10
C TRP A 205 -23.23 0.73 -24.92
N ALA A 206 -22.74 0.11 -23.85
CA ALA A 206 -21.30 -0.13 -23.67
C ALA A 206 -20.73 -1.17 -24.67
N LYS A 207 -21.59 -1.97 -25.31
CA LYS A 207 -21.18 -3.04 -26.26
C LYS A 207 -21.11 -2.58 -27.72
N VAL A 208 -21.62 -1.39 -28.06
CA VAL A 208 -21.70 -0.92 -29.45
C VAL A 208 -20.55 0.04 -29.85
N ARG A 209 -19.76 0.54 -28.89
CA ARG A 209 -18.68 1.51 -29.16
C ARG A 209 -17.26 0.92 -29.07
N ARG A 210 -17.09 -0.31 -29.56
CA ARG A 210 -15.79 -0.90 -29.92
C ARG A 210 -15.90 -1.55 -31.30
N ARG A 211 -15.86 -0.73 -32.34
CA ARG A 211 -15.30 -1.06 -33.65
C ARG A 211 -14.67 0.21 -34.21
#